data_AF-A0A957YML1-F1
#
_entry.id   AF-A0A957YML1-F1
#
_cell.length_a   1.000
_cell.length_b   1.000
_cell.length_c   1.000
_cell.angle_alpha   90.00
_cell.angle_beta   90.00
_cell.angle_gamma   90.00
#
_symmetry.space_group_name_H-M   'P 1'
#
loop_
_entity.id
_entity.type
_entity.pdbx_description
1 polymer ?
#
loop_
_entity_poly.entity_id
_entity_poly.type
_entity_poly.pdbx_seq_one_letter_code
_entity_poly.pdbx_strand_id
1 'polypeptide(L)'
;MNRIRFFTMIGLLLALLAGCAAPASPADTPAADATTPAEPVTITHALGQTTIPATPQRIVALEWTYVEDLLALGIQPIGVADIAGYESWVQIPVTLAEDVVDVGTRQAPNLETLARLQPDLILAPSFRVAEIYDELSAIAPTLTFDPYPTDESVTQYAEMRQTFRTIADVVGRQTEAEAVLVGMDATFDAARSQIEAAGRLGEPFALAQAFGQDTVQVRLFTGNAMAVEIVEQIGLENAWADAAFQQYGFSTVSVETLPDLGSLNFFYVVQADNDVFAREAIAPVWQSLAFVEEGRAYALGGDTWLFGGPLSAEVLVQTILSALEIDSADAASADSTTTAFPVTVEHQFGAITIPTAPQRVVSLGYSDQDPILALGVQPVAVRYWFGDADAQVWPWAADKLTDGQPQVLNMPFGELNFETIAALQPDLIIAVSAGIDDAEYETLSQIAPTLAQPSGYVNFGAPWQEQTRLIGRALGKAAQANALVDQTEARFDEVRAANPSFAGATAAIVAPAGEGQIFFSGPQHERQRFLTTLGFVLPTELV
;
A
#
# COMPACT_ATOMS: atom_id res chain seq x y z
N MET A 1 -4.82 -34.67 -85.86
CA MET A 1 -4.50 -35.56 -87.00
C MET A 1 -3.04 -35.98 -86.86
N ASN A 2 -2.74 -37.28 -87.00
CA ASN A 2 -1.45 -37.98 -86.84
C ASN A 2 -0.95 -38.17 -85.39
N ARG A 3 -0.91 -39.37 -84.76
CA ARG A 3 -0.37 -40.72 -85.14
C ARG A 3 1.16 -40.64 -85.36
N ILE A 4 2.07 -41.32 -84.64
CA ILE A 4 2.34 -42.78 -84.50
C ILE A 4 3.63 -42.91 -83.62
N ARG A 5 3.63 -43.65 -82.49
CA ARG A 5 4.20 -45.00 -82.21
C ARG A 5 5.72 -45.20 -82.40
N PHE A 6 6.41 -45.76 -81.37
CA PHE A 6 7.03 -47.12 -81.30
C PHE A 6 7.94 -47.21 -80.03
N PHE A 7 7.64 -48.10 -79.06
CA PHE A 7 8.29 -49.42 -78.78
C PHE A 7 9.80 -49.31 -78.45
N THR A 8 10.32 -49.77 -77.30
CA THR A 8 10.43 -51.20 -76.93
C THR A 8 10.77 -51.38 -75.44
N MET A 9 10.31 -52.53 -74.94
CA MET A 9 10.29 -53.14 -73.60
C MET A 9 11.60 -53.89 -73.27
N ILE A 10 11.94 -54.06 -71.98
CA ILE A 10 12.68 -55.13 -71.27
C ILE A 10 12.97 -54.52 -69.87
N GLY A 11 12.70 -55.08 -68.70
CA GLY A 11 12.13 -56.34 -68.24
C GLY A 11 12.51 -56.52 -66.76
N LEU A 12 11.50 -56.60 -65.89
CA LEU A 12 11.41 -57.34 -64.61
C LEU A 12 12.43 -57.11 -63.47
N LEU A 13 11.95 -56.62 -62.31
CA LEU A 13 11.99 -57.39 -61.04
C LEU A 13 11.05 -56.77 -59.98
N LEU A 14 10.22 -57.63 -59.36
CA LEU A 14 9.33 -57.35 -58.23
C LEU A 14 10.13 -57.22 -56.92
N ALA A 15 9.76 -56.25 -56.08
CA ALA A 15 9.71 -56.41 -54.62
C ALA A 15 8.77 -55.33 -54.03
N LEU A 16 7.60 -55.75 -53.55
CA LEU A 16 6.71 -54.98 -52.68
C LEU A 16 7.17 -55.18 -51.24
N LEU A 17 7.51 -54.09 -50.54
CA LEU A 17 7.59 -54.07 -49.08
C LEU A 17 6.90 -52.79 -48.59
N ALA A 18 5.73 -52.99 -47.97
CA ALA A 18 5.07 -52.02 -47.12
C ALA A 18 5.92 -51.84 -45.85
N GLY A 19 6.37 -50.62 -45.60
CA GLY A 19 6.99 -50.24 -44.33
C GLY A 19 5.95 -49.65 -43.40
N CYS A 20 5.42 -50.46 -42.49
CA CYS A 20 4.79 -49.98 -41.27
C CYS A 20 5.87 -49.41 -40.35
N ALA A 21 5.82 -48.10 -40.05
CA ALA A 21 6.60 -47.54 -38.95
C ALA A 21 5.79 -47.69 -37.65
N ALA A 22 6.43 -48.32 -36.67
CA ALA A 22 5.93 -48.62 -35.33
C ALA A 22 5.68 -47.34 -34.49
N PRO A 23 4.83 -47.41 -33.45
CA PRO A 23 4.63 -46.30 -32.52
C PRO A 23 5.90 -46.09 -31.70
N ALA A 24 6.33 -44.83 -31.58
CA ALA A 24 7.42 -44.47 -30.68
C ALA A 24 7.00 -44.71 -29.22
N SER A 25 7.84 -45.42 -28.47
CA SER A 25 7.83 -45.48 -27.00
C SER A 25 7.96 -44.07 -26.39
N PRO A 26 7.49 -43.85 -25.14
CA PRO A 26 7.45 -42.53 -24.52
C PRO A 26 8.87 -42.02 -24.33
N ALA A 27 9.22 -40.97 -25.07
CA ALA A 27 10.40 -40.17 -24.80
C ALA A 27 10.03 -39.17 -23.70
N ASP A 28 10.80 -39.23 -22.62
CA ASP A 28 10.98 -38.29 -21.52
C ASP A 28 10.06 -37.05 -21.51
N THR A 29 9.19 -37.01 -20.51
CA THR A 29 8.60 -35.77 -19.97
C THR A 29 9.73 -34.74 -19.80
N PRO A 30 9.63 -33.52 -20.35
CA PRO A 30 10.50 -32.45 -19.90
C PRO A 30 10.15 -32.22 -18.43
N ALA A 31 11.11 -32.52 -17.55
CA ALA A 31 11.06 -32.06 -16.18
C ALA A 31 10.77 -30.56 -16.21
N ALA A 32 9.88 -30.11 -15.32
CA ALA A 32 9.59 -28.70 -15.09
C ALA A 32 10.92 -27.93 -15.10
N ASP A 33 11.05 -26.99 -16.04
CA ASP A 33 12.18 -26.08 -16.03
C ASP A 33 12.19 -25.41 -14.66
N ALA A 34 13.26 -25.69 -13.91
CA ALA A 34 13.53 -25.04 -12.65
C ALA A 34 13.50 -23.53 -12.90
N THR A 35 12.59 -22.85 -12.21
CA THR A 35 12.60 -21.39 -12.09
C THR A 35 14.03 -20.98 -11.82
N THR A 36 14.63 -20.19 -12.71
CA THR A 36 15.96 -19.63 -12.48
C THR A 36 15.97 -19.02 -11.08
N PRO A 37 16.82 -19.51 -10.15
CA PRO A 37 16.90 -18.92 -8.83
C PRO A 37 17.22 -17.43 -8.98
N ALA A 38 16.53 -16.57 -8.24
CA ALA A 38 17.00 -15.19 -8.08
C ALA A 38 18.49 -15.25 -7.71
N GLU A 39 19.31 -14.40 -8.34
CA GLU A 39 20.75 -14.41 -8.09
C GLU A 39 21.02 -14.25 -6.58
N PRO A 40 22.01 -14.95 -6.01
CA PRO A 40 22.33 -14.80 -4.59
C PRO A 40 22.58 -13.34 -4.23
N VAL A 41 21.88 -12.85 -3.20
CA VAL A 41 22.02 -11.48 -2.70
C VAL A 41 22.82 -11.52 -1.41
N THR A 42 23.88 -10.71 -1.32
CA THR A 42 24.63 -10.54 -0.06
C THR A 42 24.25 -9.22 0.58
N ILE A 43 23.66 -9.30 1.76
CA ILE A 43 23.29 -8.14 2.56
C ILE A 43 24.34 -7.93 3.66
N THR A 44 24.82 -6.69 3.79
CA THR A 44 25.63 -6.28 4.94
C THR A 44 24.69 -5.74 6.00
N HIS A 45 24.86 -6.21 7.23
CA HIS A 45 23.96 -5.91 8.35
C HIS A 45 24.76 -5.83 9.66
N ALA A 46 24.11 -5.49 10.77
CA ALA A 46 24.79 -5.05 12.00
C ALA A 46 25.80 -6.06 12.59
N LEU A 47 25.60 -7.37 12.36
CA LEU A 47 26.46 -8.44 12.86
C LEU A 47 27.35 -9.08 11.79
N GLY A 48 27.35 -8.57 10.55
CA GLY A 48 28.24 -9.06 9.50
C GLY A 48 27.64 -8.99 8.10
N GLN A 49 27.87 -10.06 7.33
CA GLN A 49 27.32 -10.21 5.98
C GLN A 49 26.65 -11.57 5.88
N THR A 50 25.46 -11.59 5.27
CA THR A 50 24.69 -12.81 5.03
C THR A 50 24.38 -12.91 3.55
N THR A 51 24.69 -14.06 2.96
CA THR A 51 24.33 -14.37 1.57
C THR A 51 23.04 -15.18 1.56
N ILE A 52 22.06 -14.67 0.83
CA ILE A 52 20.75 -15.26 0.66
C ILE A 52 20.73 -15.91 -0.73
N PRO A 53 20.64 -17.24 -0.83
CA PRO A 53 20.93 -17.96 -2.07
C PRO A 53 19.82 -17.86 -3.12
N ALA A 54 18.59 -17.58 -2.70
CA ALA A 54 17.40 -17.41 -3.53
C ALA A 54 16.33 -16.64 -2.73
N THR A 55 15.27 -16.16 -3.39
CA THR A 55 14.15 -15.48 -2.72
C THR A 55 13.52 -16.33 -1.61
N PRO A 56 13.64 -15.93 -0.33
CA PRO A 56 13.16 -16.74 0.80
C PRO A 56 11.66 -16.97 0.78
N GLN A 57 11.22 -18.16 1.19
CA GLN A 57 9.82 -18.57 1.26
C GLN A 57 9.41 -19.06 2.66
N ARG A 58 10.39 -19.39 3.50
CA ARG A 58 10.26 -20.02 4.82
C ARG A 58 10.92 -19.13 5.86
N ILE A 59 10.27 -18.00 6.13
CA ILE A 59 10.85 -16.92 6.92
C ILE A 59 10.43 -17.04 8.39
N VAL A 60 11.39 -16.88 9.29
CA VAL A 60 11.14 -16.71 10.73
C VAL A 60 11.44 -15.28 11.15
N ALA A 61 10.57 -14.69 11.96
CA ALA A 61 10.75 -13.36 12.55
C ALA A 61 10.89 -13.43 14.08
N LEU A 62 12.00 -12.89 14.61
CA LEU A 62 12.32 -12.90 16.04
C LEU A 62 12.05 -11.56 16.75
N GLU A 63 11.43 -10.61 16.06
CA GLU A 63 10.92 -9.36 16.63
C GLU A 63 9.63 -8.95 15.92
N TRP A 64 8.73 -8.32 16.68
CA TRP A 64 7.37 -8.00 16.24
C TRP A 64 7.31 -7.01 15.06
N THR A 65 8.24 -6.05 14.96
CA THR A 65 8.31 -5.15 13.80
C THR A 65 8.58 -5.95 12.50
N TYR A 66 9.43 -6.97 12.53
CA TYR A 66 9.68 -7.82 11.34
C TYR A 66 8.53 -8.77 11.04
N VAL A 67 7.73 -9.14 12.05
CA VAL A 67 6.47 -9.88 11.84
C VAL A 67 5.52 -9.01 11.04
N GLU A 68 5.31 -7.77 11.49
CA GLU A 68 4.47 -6.79 10.81
C GLU A 68 4.98 -6.51 9.38
N ASP A 69 6.29 -6.31 9.19
CA ASP A 69 6.88 -6.07 7.88
C ASP A 69 6.55 -7.19 6.88
N LEU A 70 6.67 -8.45 7.29
CA LEU A 70 6.30 -9.59 6.44
C LEU A 70 4.81 -9.59 6.12
N LEU A 71 3.96 -9.34 7.12
CA LEU A 71 2.51 -9.29 6.93
C LEU A 71 2.07 -8.16 6.00
N ALA A 72 2.70 -6.98 6.11
CA ALA A 72 2.46 -5.84 5.23
C ALA A 72 2.86 -6.13 3.77
N LEU A 73 3.85 -6.98 3.54
CA LEU A 73 4.25 -7.47 2.21
C LEU A 73 3.40 -8.65 1.71
N GLY A 74 2.37 -9.04 2.46
CA GLY A 74 1.50 -10.17 2.13
C GLY A 74 2.17 -11.54 2.33
N ILE A 75 3.16 -11.63 3.22
CA ILE A 75 3.90 -12.86 3.53
C ILE A 75 3.59 -13.31 4.96
N GLN A 76 3.15 -14.56 5.10
CA GLN A 76 3.02 -15.20 6.41
C GLN A 76 4.38 -15.81 6.82
N PRO A 77 4.95 -15.46 7.98
CA PRO A 77 6.13 -16.14 8.51
C PRO A 77 5.77 -17.59 8.89
N ILE A 78 6.73 -18.52 8.81
CA ILE A 78 6.51 -19.90 9.28
C ILE A 78 6.75 -20.05 10.79
N GLY A 79 7.38 -19.04 11.40
CA GLY A 79 7.56 -19.00 12.84
C GLY A 79 7.83 -17.60 13.37
N VAL A 80 7.32 -17.33 14.57
CA VAL A 80 7.34 -16.02 15.21
C VAL A 80 7.71 -16.17 16.69
N ALA A 81 8.58 -15.29 17.19
CA ALA A 81 8.86 -15.26 18.62
C ALA A 81 7.76 -14.50 19.37
N ASP A 82 7.20 -15.13 20.41
CA ASP A 82 6.19 -14.56 21.32
C ASP A 82 4.90 -14.13 20.59
N ILE A 83 4.18 -15.11 20.02
CA ILE A 83 2.92 -14.87 19.27
C ILE A 83 1.84 -14.31 20.19
N ALA A 84 1.69 -14.90 21.38
CA ALA A 84 0.67 -14.47 22.34
C ALA A 84 0.89 -13.01 22.77
N GLY A 85 2.14 -12.60 22.96
CA GLY A 85 2.47 -11.20 23.19
C GLY A 85 2.20 -10.34 21.95
N TYR A 86 2.60 -10.77 20.76
CA TYR A 86 2.34 -10.04 19.51
C TYR A 86 0.85 -9.72 19.35
N GLU A 87 -0.01 -10.74 19.44
CA GLU A 87 -1.47 -10.60 19.29
C GLU A 87 -2.14 -9.79 20.42
N SER A 88 -1.50 -9.67 21.58
CA SER A 88 -2.01 -8.87 22.70
C SER A 88 -1.63 -7.39 22.63
N TRP A 89 -0.54 -7.07 21.93
CA TRP A 89 0.08 -5.74 21.95
C TRP A 89 0.11 -5.04 20.60
N VAL A 90 0.01 -5.79 19.49
CA VAL A 90 0.10 -5.27 18.12
C VAL A 90 -1.24 -5.49 17.42
N GLN A 91 -1.96 -4.40 17.20
CA GLN A 91 -3.22 -4.40 16.45
C GLN A 91 -2.99 -3.80 15.06
N ILE A 92 -2.89 -4.65 14.05
CA ILE A 92 -2.80 -4.25 12.64
C ILE A 92 -3.89 -4.98 11.82
N PRO A 93 -4.24 -4.52 10.60
CA PRO A 93 -5.33 -5.11 9.81
C PRO A 93 -5.09 -6.55 9.32
N VAL A 94 -3.86 -7.06 9.44
CA VAL A 94 -3.46 -8.39 8.95
C VAL A 94 -3.07 -9.27 10.13
N THR A 95 -3.66 -10.46 10.23
CA THR A 95 -3.39 -11.40 11.32
C THR A 95 -2.41 -12.50 10.89
N LEU A 96 -1.75 -13.10 11.87
CA LEU A 96 -0.98 -14.32 11.66
C LEU A 96 -1.92 -15.49 11.31
N ALA A 97 -1.46 -16.38 10.44
CA ALA A 97 -2.16 -17.64 10.17
C ALA A 97 -2.08 -18.60 11.36
N GLU A 98 -3.09 -19.46 11.53
CA GLU A 98 -3.15 -20.41 12.66
C GLU A 98 -2.01 -21.44 12.67
N ASP A 99 -1.36 -21.67 11.53
CA ASP A 99 -0.27 -22.64 11.38
C ASP A 99 1.14 -22.03 11.60
N VAL A 100 1.22 -20.74 11.92
CA VAL A 100 2.48 -20.09 12.32
C VAL A 100 2.94 -20.64 13.66
N VAL A 101 4.20 -21.08 13.73
CA VAL A 101 4.75 -21.73 14.93
C VAL A 101 5.38 -20.71 15.87
N ASP A 102 4.98 -20.72 17.14
CA ASP A 102 5.68 -19.96 18.18
C ASP A 102 7.07 -20.56 18.42
N VAL A 103 8.12 -19.76 18.19
CA VAL A 103 9.53 -20.18 18.32
C VAL A 103 10.14 -19.78 19.66
N GLY A 104 9.33 -19.56 20.70
CA GLY A 104 9.76 -19.18 22.04
C GLY A 104 9.69 -17.67 22.27
N THR A 105 10.26 -17.22 23.39
CA THR A 105 10.23 -15.79 23.72
C THR A 105 11.20 -15.02 22.85
N ARG A 106 10.90 -13.74 22.66
CA ARG A 106 11.81 -12.79 22.04
C ARG A 106 13.21 -12.79 22.65
N GLN A 107 13.32 -12.87 23.99
CA GLN A 107 14.58 -12.88 24.75
C GLN A 107 15.32 -14.21 24.68
N ALA A 108 14.61 -15.32 24.46
CA ALA A 108 15.19 -16.65 24.39
C ALA A 108 14.50 -17.50 23.32
N PRO A 109 14.80 -17.26 22.03
CA PRO A 109 14.29 -18.07 20.94
C PRO A 109 14.72 -19.55 21.07
N ASN A 110 13.82 -20.47 20.73
CA ASN A 110 14.03 -21.90 20.82
C ASN A 110 14.74 -22.42 19.56
N LEU A 111 16.07 -22.55 19.64
CA LEU A 111 16.92 -23.02 18.54
C LEU A 111 16.54 -24.41 17.99
N GLU A 112 16.03 -25.33 18.83
CA GLU A 112 15.58 -26.64 18.37
C GLU A 112 14.32 -26.53 17.49
N THR A 113 13.39 -25.67 17.90
CA THR A 113 12.17 -25.40 17.14
C THR A 113 12.50 -24.71 15.82
N LEU A 114 13.40 -23.72 15.85
CA LEU A 114 13.93 -23.07 14.64
C LEU A 114 14.55 -24.07 13.67
N ALA A 115 15.44 -24.94 14.14
CA ALA A 115 16.07 -25.95 13.30
C ALA A 115 15.04 -26.93 12.69
N ARG A 116 14.00 -27.29 13.44
CA ARG A 116 12.93 -28.18 12.98
C ARG A 116 12.05 -27.53 11.89
N LEU A 117 11.85 -26.22 11.96
CA LEU A 117 11.10 -25.47 10.96
C LEU A 117 11.81 -25.38 9.62
N GLN A 118 13.13 -25.61 9.58
CA GLN A 118 13.96 -25.49 8.37
C GLN A 118 13.68 -24.15 7.63
N PRO A 119 13.89 -23.00 8.29
CA PRO A 119 13.75 -21.71 7.63
C PRO A 119 14.80 -21.54 6.54
N ASP A 120 14.48 -20.72 5.54
CA ASP A 120 15.45 -20.25 4.54
C ASP A 120 15.86 -18.79 4.76
N LEU A 121 15.24 -18.12 5.73
CA LEU A 121 15.66 -16.81 6.27
C LEU A 121 15.22 -16.66 7.73
N ILE A 122 16.08 -16.06 8.56
CA ILE A 122 15.75 -15.61 9.92
C ILE A 122 15.96 -14.08 9.97
N LEU A 123 14.95 -13.36 10.46
CA LEU A 123 14.99 -11.91 10.72
C LEU A 123 15.07 -11.67 12.22
N ALA A 124 16.08 -10.91 12.67
CA ALA A 124 16.32 -10.73 14.10
C ALA A 124 16.90 -9.35 14.47
N PRO A 125 16.64 -8.84 15.68
CA PRO A 125 17.22 -7.57 16.11
C PRO A 125 18.64 -7.82 16.63
N SER A 126 19.61 -7.10 16.10
CA SER A 126 21.04 -7.30 16.34
C SER A 126 21.39 -7.33 17.83
N PHE A 127 20.87 -6.37 18.60
CA PHE A 127 21.14 -6.22 20.03
C PHE A 127 20.71 -7.42 20.88
N ARG A 128 19.74 -8.21 20.41
CA ARG A 128 19.19 -9.33 21.18
C ARG A 128 19.82 -10.66 20.82
N VAL A 129 20.22 -10.83 19.56
CA VAL A 129 20.75 -12.10 19.07
C VAL A 129 22.27 -12.12 18.92
N ALA A 130 22.97 -11.05 19.29
CA ALA A 130 24.42 -10.94 19.17
C ALA A 130 25.18 -12.14 19.76
N GLU A 131 24.75 -12.67 20.90
CA GLU A 131 25.40 -13.82 21.56
C GLU A 131 25.07 -15.18 20.92
N ILE A 132 23.99 -15.27 20.15
CA ILE A 132 23.50 -16.50 19.52
C ILE A 132 23.51 -16.45 17.99
N TYR A 133 24.17 -15.43 17.41
CA TYR A 133 24.13 -15.16 15.97
C TYR A 133 24.73 -16.30 15.16
N ASP A 134 25.83 -16.89 15.64
CA ASP A 134 26.48 -18.03 14.97
C ASP A 134 25.58 -19.27 14.99
N GLU A 135 24.87 -19.52 16.09
CA GLU A 135 23.90 -20.61 16.18
C GLU A 135 22.70 -20.41 15.24
N LEU A 136 22.17 -19.19 15.14
CA LEU A 136 21.10 -18.87 14.20
C LEU A 136 21.57 -19.01 12.74
N SER A 137 22.76 -18.50 12.44
CA SER A 137 23.38 -18.58 11.10
C SER A 137 23.72 -20.02 10.70
N ALA A 138 23.95 -20.91 11.66
CA ALA A 138 24.11 -22.34 11.42
C ALA A 138 22.77 -23.04 11.07
N ILE A 139 21.62 -22.45 11.43
CA ILE A 139 20.30 -22.96 11.09
C ILE A 139 19.87 -22.47 9.70
N ALA A 140 19.98 -21.16 9.42
CA ALA A 140 19.60 -20.54 8.15
C ALA A 140 20.29 -19.17 7.97
N PRO A 141 20.34 -18.63 6.73
CA PRO A 141 20.73 -17.23 6.51
C PRO A 141 20.01 -16.30 7.49
N THR A 142 20.75 -15.49 8.25
CA THR A 142 20.21 -14.65 9.33
C THR A 142 20.52 -13.18 9.06
N LEU A 143 19.50 -12.37 8.81
CA LEU A 143 19.62 -10.92 8.70
C LEU A 143 19.35 -10.26 10.04
N THR A 144 20.22 -9.32 10.42
CA THR A 144 20.05 -8.56 11.66
C THR A 144 19.93 -7.07 11.46
N PHE A 145 18.85 -6.47 11.94
CA PHE A 145 18.62 -5.04 11.88
C PHE A 145 18.81 -4.40 13.25
N ASP A 146 19.01 -3.09 13.29
CA ASP A 146 19.15 -2.33 14.53
C ASP A 146 18.04 -1.26 14.61
N PRO A 147 16.86 -1.60 15.17
CA PRO A 147 15.76 -0.63 15.29
C PRO A 147 16.08 0.52 16.25
N TYR A 148 17.22 0.48 16.94
CA TYR A 148 17.68 1.49 17.89
C TYR A 148 19.07 2.01 17.50
N PRO A 149 19.18 2.68 16.33
CA PRO A 149 20.46 3.05 15.76
C PRO A 149 21.26 3.92 16.73
N THR A 150 22.56 3.63 16.86
CA THR A 150 23.48 4.44 17.67
C THR A 150 24.02 5.66 16.94
N ASP A 151 23.83 5.74 15.62
CA ASP A 151 24.15 6.91 14.81
C ASP A 151 23.03 7.95 14.97
N GLU A 152 23.32 9.03 15.70
CA GLU A 152 22.35 10.10 15.98
C GLU A 152 21.84 10.82 14.70
N SER A 153 22.46 10.59 13.54
CA SER A 153 21.96 11.13 12.26
C SER A 153 20.83 10.32 11.64
N VAL A 154 20.55 9.12 12.15
CA VAL A 154 19.48 8.23 11.68
C VAL A 154 18.38 8.16 12.74
N THR A 155 17.16 8.56 12.38
CA THR A 155 16.00 8.42 13.28
C THR A 155 15.47 7.00 13.25
N GLN A 156 14.78 6.58 14.31
CA GLN A 156 14.13 5.27 14.34
C GLN A 156 13.07 5.11 13.23
N TYR A 157 12.41 6.20 12.83
CA TYR A 157 11.46 6.19 11.71
C TYR A 157 12.15 5.96 10.37
N ALA A 158 13.28 6.63 10.12
CA ALA A 158 14.08 6.40 8.92
C ALA A 158 14.61 4.95 8.86
N GLU A 159 15.07 4.43 10.00
CA GLU A 159 15.53 3.04 10.12
C GLU A 159 14.40 2.03 9.87
N MET A 160 13.18 2.29 10.39
CA MET A 160 12.00 1.45 10.12
C MET A 160 11.71 1.40 8.61
N ARG A 161 11.65 2.55 7.92
CA ARG A 161 11.39 2.58 6.46
C ARG A 161 12.48 1.85 5.68
N GLN A 162 13.74 2.01 6.07
CA GLN A 162 14.87 1.37 5.40
C GLN A 162 14.92 -0.14 5.65
N THR A 163 14.63 -0.58 6.87
CA THR A 163 14.52 -2.00 7.22
C THR A 163 13.40 -2.66 6.43
N PHE A 164 12.21 -2.04 6.38
CA PHE A 164 11.07 -2.54 5.61
C PHE A 164 11.41 -2.71 4.12
N ARG A 165 12.04 -1.70 3.49
CA ARG A 165 12.52 -1.79 2.10
C ARG A 165 13.56 -2.89 1.90
N THR A 166 14.46 -3.08 2.86
CA THR A 166 15.51 -4.11 2.77
C THR A 166 14.90 -5.50 2.86
N ILE A 167 13.94 -5.72 3.77
CA ILE A 167 13.18 -6.98 3.84
C ILE A 167 12.43 -7.21 2.53
N ALA A 168 11.77 -6.19 2.00
CA ALA A 168 11.05 -6.25 0.73
C ALA A 168 11.94 -6.61 -0.47
N ASP A 169 13.15 -6.06 -0.54
CA ASP A 169 14.12 -6.39 -1.58
C ASP A 169 14.53 -7.87 -1.52
N VAL A 170 14.86 -8.34 -0.33
CA VAL A 170 15.26 -9.73 -0.07
C VAL A 170 14.17 -10.73 -0.43
N VAL A 171 12.90 -10.40 -0.17
CA VAL A 171 11.75 -11.28 -0.43
C VAL A 171 11.07 -11.03 -1.79
N GLY A 172 11.60 -10.12 -2.62
CA GLY A 172 11.07 -9.82 -3.95
C GLY A 172 9.68 -9.18 -3.93
N ARG A 173 9.48 -8.20 -3.03
CA ARG A 173 8.23 -7.46 -2.79
C ARG A 173 8.42 -5.95 -2.79
N GLN A 174 9.38 -5.44 -3.57
CA GLN A 174 9.72 -4.02 -3.61
C GLN A 174 8.52 -3.14 -4.02
N THR A 175 7.69 -3.62 -4.95
CA THR A 175 6.53 -2.86 -5.43
C THR A 175 5.46 -2.74 -4.35
N GLU A 176 5.20 -3.84 -3.63
CA GLU A 176 4.27 -3.91 -2.51
C GLU A 176 4.75 -3.03 -1.35
N ALA A 177 6.05 -3.03 -1.07
CA ALA A 177 6.64 -2.17 -0.03
C ALA A 177 6.45 -0.69 -0.33
N GLU A 178 6.75 -0.23 -1.55
CA GLU A 178 6.53 1.17 -1.90
C GLU A 178 5.03 1.53 -1.87
N ALA A 179 4.13 0.60 -2.24
CA ALA A 179 2.69 0.84 -2.12
C ALA A 179 2.25 1.03 -0.66
N VAL A 180 2.76 0.20 0.26
CA VAL A 180 2.51 0.32 1.71
C VAL A 180 3.07 1.65 2.24
N LEU A 181 4.30 2.01 1.90
CA LEU A 181 4.90 3.26 2.37
C LEU A 181 4.20 4.51 1.83
N VAL A 182 3.74 4.47 0.57
CA VAL A 182 2.93 5.55 -0.01
C VAL A 182 1.55 5.66 0.68
N GLY A 183 0.93 4.53 1.02
CA GLY A 183 -0.32 4.50 1.79
C GLY A 183 -0.16 5.13 3.18
N MET A 184 0.94 4.80 3.86
CA MET A 184 1.28 5.38 5.16
C MET A 184 1.52 6.90 5.05
N ASP A 185 2.31 7.34 4.07
CA ASP A 185 2.59 8.77 3.84
C ASP A 185 1.27 9.54 3.55
N ALA A 186 0.38 8.96 2.74
CA ALA A 186 -0.94 9.54 2.46
C ALA A 186 -1.84 9.62 3.72
N THR A 187 -1.74 8.63 4.61
CA THR A 187 -2.44 8.64 5.90
C THR A 187 -1.96 9.80 6.77
N PHE A 188 -0.65 10.07 6.78
CA PHE A 188 -0.09 11.17 7.56
C PHE A 188 -0.49 12.53 7.01
N ASP A 189 -0.47 12.72 5.69
CA ASP A 189 -0.90 13.95 5.03
C ASP A 189 -2.39 14.24 5.28
N ALA A 190 -3.23 13.20 5.23
CA ALA A 190 -4.66 13.31 5.53
C ALA A 190 -4.89 13.70 6.99
N ALA A 191 -4.21 13.04 7.93
CA ALA A 191 -4.27 13.34 9.35
C ALA A 191 -3.79 14.77 9.66
N ARG A 192 -2.70 15.21 9.03
CA ARG A 192 -2.21 16.58 9.13
C ARG A 192 -3.27 17.59 8.71
N SER A 193 -3.92 17.34 7.58
CA SER A 193 -5.01 18.20 7.08
C SER A 193 -6.19 18.24 8.06
N GLN A 194 -6.51 17.11 8.70
CA GLN A 194 -7.57 17.05 9.72
C GLN A 194 -7.19 17.82 11.00
N ILE A 195 -5.94 17.70 11.46
CA ILE A 195 -5.41 18.48 12.60
C ILE A 195 -5.44 19.98 12.28
N GLU A 196 -5.11 20.38 11.05
CA GLU A 196 -5.21 21.76 10.58
C GLU A 196 -6.64 22.28 10.54
N ALA A 197 -7.57 21.50 9.97
CA ALA A 197 -8.99 21.86 9.91
C ALA A 197 -9.60 22.02 11.32
N ALA A 198 -9.16 21.20 12.27
CA ALA A 198 -9.53 21.32 13.68
C ALA A 198 -8.88 22.53 14.39
N GLY A 199 -7.95 23.25 13.73
CA GLY A 199 -7.24 24.40 14.30
C GLY A 199 -6.17 24.01 15.33
N ARG A 200 -5.61 22.81 15.24
CA ARG A 200 -4.75 22.19 16.27
C ARG A 200 -3.29 22.00 15.84
N LEU A 201 -2.91 22.54 14.69
CA LEU A 201 -1.50 22.55 14.27
C LEU A 201 -0.62 23.22 15.33
N GLY A 202 0.53 22.60 15.59
CA GLY A 202 1.52 23.08 16.55
C GLY A 202 1.11 22.90 18.02
N GLU A 203 0.00 22.21 18.32
CA GLU A 203 -0.34 21.96 19.71
C GLU A 203 0.70 21.05 20.38
N PRO A 204 1.15 21.39 21.61
CA PRO A 204 2.16 20.62 22.31
C PRO A 204 1.58 19.27 22.75
N PHE A 205 2.36 18.21 22.60
CA PHE A 205 2.05 16.88 23.11
C PHE A 205 3.22 16.25 23.87
N ALA A 206 2.92 15.24 24.69
CA ALA A 206 3.91 14.27 25.16
C ALA A 206 3.33 12.88 24.94
N LEU A 207 4.15 11.95 24.46
CA LEU A 207 3.77 10.56 24.23
C LEU A 207 4.41 9.68 25.30
N ALA A 208 3.61 8.79 25.89
CA ALA A 208 4.03 7.94 26.99
C ALA A 208 3.59 6.48 26.82
N GLN A 209 4.37 5.58 27.42
CA GLN A 209 3.94 4.21 27.71
C GLN A 209 4.18 3.94 29.19
N ALA A 210 3.15 3.51 29.92
CA ALA A 210 3.25 3.26 31.36
C ALA A 210 2.92 1.82 31.72
N PHE A 211 3.73 1.23 32.61
CA PHE A 211 3.62 -0.18 33.01
C PHE A 211 4.25 -0.43 34.38
N GLY A 212 4.13 -1.66 34.86
CA GLY A 212 4.77 -2.15 36.10
C GLY A 212 3.77 -2.68 37.11
N GLN A 213 4.19 -3.64 37.95
CA GLN A 213 3.32 -4.22 38.99
C GLN A 213 3.49 -3.47 40.31
N ASP A 214 4.67 -3.57 40.95
CA ASP A 214 4.94 -2.92 42.25
C ASP A 214 5.43 -1.48 42.13
N THR A 215 6.16 -1.16 41.06
CA THR A 215 6.68 0.18 40.78
C THR A 215 6.21 0.57 39.39
N VAL A 216 5.47 1.68 39.32
CA VAL A 216 5.01 2.24 38.03
C VAL A 216 6.18 2.95 37.36
N GLN A 217 6.45 2.58 36.12
CA GLN A 217 7.40 3.23 35.25
C GLN A 217 6.64 3.90 34.11
N VAL A 218 7.07 5.10 33.75
CA VAL A 218 6.57 5.83 32.59
C VAL A 218 7.72 6.04 31.63
N ARG A 219 7.61 5.50 30.42
CA ARG A 219 8.48 5.84 29.30
C ARG A 219 7.93 7.09 28.65
N LEU A 220 8.66 8.20 28.70
CA LEU A 220 8.36 9.41 27.95
C LEU A 220 9.21 9.41 26.68
N PHE A 221 8.56 9.38 25.52
CA PHE A 221 9.24 9.24 24.23
C PHE A 221 9.88 10.57 23.80
N THR A 222 11.11 10.49 23.31
CA THR A 222 11.94 11.64 22.92
C THR A 222 11.89 11.86 21.40
N GLY A 223 12.43 12.99 20.93
CA GLY A 223 12.36 13.38 19.50
C GLY A 223 12.98 12.38 18.52
N ASN A 224 13.89 11.51 18.96
CA ASN A 224 14.47 10.46 18.10
C ASN A 224 13.61 9.18 18.03
N ALA A 225 12.48 9.14 18.74
CA ALA A 225 11.57 8.00 18.70
C ALA A 225 10.72 7.99 17.44
N MET A 226 10.54 6.81 16.85
CA MET A 226 9.70 6.65 15.67
C MET A 226 8.27 7.17 15.89
N ALA A 227 7.66 6.78 17.02
CA ALA A 227 6.29 7.20 17.32
C ALA A 227 6.16 8.71 17.47
N VAL A 228 7.15 9.40 18.05
CA VAL A 228 7.15 10.86 18.18
C VAL A 228 7.24 11.52 16.80
N GLU A 229 8.16 11.07 15.95
CA GLU A 229 8.31 11.61 14.59
C GLU A 229 7.04 11.40 13.74
N ILE A 230 6.31 10.30 13.94
CA ILE A 230 4.99 10.06 13.30
C ILE A 230 3.97 11.11 13.76
N VAL A 231 3.88 11.37 15.07
CA VAL A 231 2.94 12.38 15.61
C VAL A 231 3.32 13.80 15.17
N GLU A 232 4.61 14.09 15.01
CA GLU A 232 5.08 15.38 14.49
C GLU A 232 4.74 15.58 13.00
N GLN A 233 4.79 14.52 12.18
CA GLN A 233 4.41 14.57 10.77
C GLN A 233 2.94 15.00 10.58
N ILE A 234 2.04 14.54 11.46
CA ILE A 234 0.63 14.95 11.45
C ILE A 234 0.39 16.35 12.05
N GLY A 235 1.45 17.07 12.45
CA GLY A 235 1.39 18.51 12.74
C GLY A 235 1.23 18.90 14.21
N LEU A 236 1.42 17.98 15.15
CA LEU A 236 1.58 18.30 16.57
C LEU A 236 3.06 18.50 16.93
N GLU A 237 3.37 19.14 18.05
CA GLU A 237 4.76 19.43 18.46
C GLU A 237 5.11 18.69 19.76
N ASN A 238 6.18 17.90 19.75
CA ASN A 238 6.59 17.21 20.97
C ASN A 238 7.17 18.19 21.99
N ALA A 239 6.52 18.30 23.14
CA ALA A 239 6.94 19.13 24.27
C ALA A 239 7.89 18.39 25.22
N TRP A 240 8.07 17.07 25.06
CA TRP A 240 9.07 16.30 25.79
C TRP A 240 10.35 16.15 24.97
N ALA A 241 11.18 17.19 24.98
CA ALA A 241 12.53 17.14 24.46
C ALA A 241 13.52 16.96 25.63
N ASP A 242 13.83 15.70 25.98
CA ASP A 242 15.04 15.44 26.76
C ASP A 242 16.25 15.90 25.93
N ALA A 243 17.12 16.71 26.51
CA ALA A 243 18.26 17.28 25.80
C ALA A 243 19.34 16.24 25.46
N ALA A 244 19.26 15.04 26.04
CA ALA A 244 20.16 13.92 25.77
C ALA A 244 19.55 12.91 24.80
N PHE A 245 20.34 12.45 23.83
CA PHE A 245 19.99 11.32 22.98
C PHE A 245 19.66 10.08 23.83
N GLN A 246 18.49 9.48 23.59
CA GLN A 246 18.06 8.25 24.25
C GLN A 246 18.11 7.11 23.24
N GLN A 247 18.97 6.11 23.46
CA GLN A 247 19.16 4.99 22.52
C GLN A 247 17.83 4.31 22.11
N TYR A 248 16.94 4.09 23.08
CA TYR A 248 15.65 3.43 22.84
C TYR A 248 14.52 4.41 22.45
N GLY A 249 14.81 5.70 22.30
CA GLY A 249 13.82 6.73 21.96
C GLY A 249 12.92 7.13 23.13
N PHE A 250 13.27 6.80 24.37
CA PHE A 250 12.49 7.24 25.53
C PHE A 250 13.36 7.37 26.78
N SER A 251 12.94 8.28 27.67
CA SER A 251 13.43 8.38 29.04
C SER A 251 12.48 7.61 29.95
N THR A 252 12.99 6.77 30.85
CA THR A 252 12.16 6.10 31.87
C THR A 252 12.14 6.94 33.14
N VAL A 253 10.96 7.43 33.50
CA VAL A 253 10.72 8.29 34.66
C VAL A 253 9.69 7.66 35.60
N SER A 254 9.56 8.22 36.80
CA SER A 254 8.48 7.89 37.72
C SER A 254 7.30 8.84 37.54
N VAL A 255 6.15 8.51 38.13
CA VAL A 255 4.92 9.32 37.99
C VAL A 255 5.11 10.74 38.56
N GLU A 256 6.00 10.90 39.53
CA GLU A 256 6.34 12.18 40.16
C GLU A 256 7.01 13.19 39.22
N THR A 257 7.47 12.77 38.04
CA THR A 257 8.01 13.67 37.00
C THR A 257 6.91 14.27 36.12
N LEU A 258 5.72 13.66 36.05
CA LEU A 258 4.63 14.13 35.18
C LEU A 258 4.12 15.57 35.47
N PRO A 259 4.14 16.09 36.72
CA PRO A 259 3.79 17.48 36.99
C PRO A 259 4.63 18.51 36.20
N ASP A 260 5.88 18.18 35.85
CA ASP A 260 6.78 19.09 35.14
C ASP A 260 6.35 19.34 33.68
N LEU A 261 5.46 18.51 33.14
CA LEU A 261 4.94 18.64 31.77
C LEU A 261 3.93 19.79 31.60
N GLY A 262 3.33 20.27 32.68
CA GLY A 262 2.34 21.36 32.63
C GLY A 262 1.11 21.01 31.79
N SER A 263 0.64 21.97 30.98
CA SER A 263 -0.52 21.80 30.09
C SER A 263 -0.08 21.44 28.67
N LEU A 264 -0.42 20.22 28.24
CA LEU A 264 -0.17 19.68 26.90
C LEU A 264 -1.17 18.55 26.57
N ASN A 265 -1.15 18.03 25.34
CA ASN A 265 -1.87 16.81 24.99
C ASN A 265 -1.04 15.60 25.44
N PHE A 266 -1.47 14.91 26.49
CA PHE A 266 -0.74 13.76 27.01
C PHE A 266 -1.33 12.47 26.42
N PHE A 267 -0.67 11.92 25.41
CA PHE A 267 -1.03 10.64 24.81
C PHE A 267 -0.32 9.51 25.56
N TYR A 268 -1.06 8.48 25.97
CA TYR A 268 -0.46 7.39 26.75
C TYR A 268 -1.01 6.01 26.40
N VAL A 269 -0.10 5.04 26.35
CA VAL A 269 -0.38 3.62 26.20
C VAL A 269 -0.32 2.95 27.58
N VAL A 270 -1.44 2.38 28.00
CA VAL A 270 -1.59 1.50 29.18
C VAL A 270 -2.48 0.34 28.80
N GLN A 271 -2.25 -0.82 29.43
CA GLN A 271 -3.11 -1.99 29.24
C GLN A 271 -4.46 -1.77 29.93
N ALA A 272 -5.55 -2.11 29.25
CA ALA A 272 -6.90 -1.86 29.75
C ALA A 272 -7.21 -2.64 31.04
N ASP A 273 -6.63 -3.84 31.19
CA ASP A 273 -6.74 -4.68 32.39
C ASP A 273 -5.73 -4.29 33.50
N ASN A 274 -4.83 -3.36 33.22
CA ASN A 274 -3.75 -2.93 34.10
C ASN A 274 -3.44 -1.43 33.96
N ASP A 275 -4.46 -0.58 34.03
CA ASP A 275 -4.27 0.87 34.07
C ASP A 275 -3.54 1.28 35.35
N VAL A 276 -2.27 1.66 35.19
CA VAL A 276 -1.39 2.05 36.30
C VAL A 276 -1.80 3.37 36.94
N PHE A 277 -2.45 4.26 36.19
CA PHE A 277 -2.86 5.59 36.66
C PHE A 277 -4.16 5.55 37.47
N ALA A 278 -5.01 4.54 37.24
CA ALA A 278 -6.23 4.32 38.00
C ALA A 278 -6.00 3.69 39.40
N ARG A 279 -4.78 3.28 39.74
CA ARG A 279 -4.46 2.65 41.03
C ARG A 279 -4.61 3.61 42.19
N GLU A 280 -5.12 3.13 43.33
CA GLU A 280 -5.42 3.96 44.51
C GLU A 280 -4.23 4.84 44.98
N ALA A 281 -3.01 4.31 44.90
CA ALA A 281 -1.81 5.04 45.30
C ALA A 281 -1.35 6.11 44.30
N ILE A 282 -1.76 6.01 43.03
CA ILE A 282 -1.31 6.87 41.92
C ILE A 282 -2.40 7.87 41.51
N ALA A 283 -3.67 7.45 41.58
CA ALA A 283 -4.82 8.23 41.13
C ALA A 283 -4.86 9.66 41.70
N PRO A 284 -4.52 9.94 42.98
CA PRO A 284 -4.51 11.31 43.49
C PRO A 284 -3.47 12.21 42.80
N VAL A 285 -2.28 11.66 42.49
CA VAL A 285 -1.24 12.41 41.77
C VAL A 285 -1.69 12.62 40.34
N TRP A 286 -2.15 11.56 39.67
CA TRP A 286 -2.65 11.62 38.29
C TRP A 286 -3.78 12.64 38.11
N GLN A 287 -4.80 12.63 38.97
CA GLN A 287 -5.93 13.56 38.92
C GLN A 287 -5.55 15.02 39.15
N SER A 288 -4.39 15.28 39.77
CA SER A 288 -3.89 16.64 40.04
C SER A 288 -3.04 17.23 38.92
N LEU A 289 -2.75 16.46 37.86
CA LEU A 289 -1.94 16.91 36.73
C LEU A 289 -2.74 17.88 35.86
N ALA A 290 -2.12 18.97 35.42
CA ALA A 290 -2.81 20.03 34.66
C ALA A 290 -3.50 19.49 33.39
N PHE A 291 -2.81 18.68 32.58
CA PHE A 291 -3.40 18.06 31.40
C PHE A 291 -4.53 17.07 31.72
N VAL A 292 -4.61 16.50 32.93
CA VAL A 292 -5.72 15.64 33.36
C VAL A 292 -6.93 16.49 33.76
N GLU A 293 -6.71 17.53 34.57
CA GLU A 293 -7.76 18.48 34.97
C GLU A 293 -8.39 19.20 33.77
N GLU A 294 -7.59 19.46 32.73
CA GLU A 294 -8.00 20.11 31.47
C GLU A 294 -8.65 19.15 30.46
N GLY A 295 -8.71 17.85 30.76
CA GLY A 295 -9.28 16.87 29.82
C GLY A 295 -8.41 16.59 28.60
N ARG A 296 -7.09 16.81 28.70
CA ARG A 296 -6.09 16.60 27.63
C ARG A 296 -5.23 15.35 27.85
N ALA A 297 -5.73 14.39 28.61
CA ALA A 297 -5.10 13.08 28.82
C ALA A 297 -5.82 12.02 27.97
N TYR A 298 -5.12 11.49 26.98
CA TYR A 298 -5.68 10.63 25.94
C TYR A 298 -5.09 9.22 26.02
N ALA A 299 -5.90 8.25 26.47
CA ALA A 299 -5.51 6.85 26.45
C ALA A 299 -5.58 6.32 25.01
N LEU A 300 -4.46 5.81 24.50
CA LEU A 300 -4.38 5.24 23.14
C LEU A 300 -4.74 3.75 23.10
N GLY A 301 -5.04 3.11 24.23
CA GLY A 301 -5.22 1.66 24.32
C GLY A 301 -3.89 0.90 24.40
N GLY A 302 -3.92 -0.31 24.99
CA GLY A 302 -2.74 -1.14 25.22
C GLY A 302 -2.22 -1.85 23.95
N ASP A 303 -3.04 -1.85 22.92
CA ASP A 303 -2.87 -2.47 21.61
C ASP A 303 -2.31 -1.52 20.54
N THR A 304 -2.12 -0.24 20.88
CA THR A 304 -1.40 0.74 20.05
C THR A 304 0.12 0.55 20.22
N TRP A 305 0.71 -0.25 19.34
CA TRP A 305 2.14 -0.58 19.41
C TRP A 305 3.04 0.54 18.86
N LEU A 306 3.88 1.13 19.71
CA LEU A 306 4.73 2.28 19.39
C LEU A 306 6.09 1.91 18.74
N PHE A 307 6.38 0.62 18.58
CA PHE A 307 7.66 0.09 18.08
C PHE A 307 7.46 -0.84 16.87
N GLY A 308 6.37 -0.65 16.12
CA GLY A 308 5.98 -1.50 14.99
C GLY A 308 6.67 -1.12 13.68
N GLY A 309 5.96 -1.33 12.58
CA GLY A 309 6.34 -0.96 11.22
C GLY A 309 5.32 0.02 10.60
N PRO A 310 5.14 0.00 9.27
CA PRO A 310 4.25 0.93 8.57
C PRO A 310 2.77 0.85 8.97
N LEU A 311 2.24 -0.34 9.25
CA LEU A 311 0.83 -0.53 9.58
C LEU A 311 0.52 -0.05 11.01
N SER A 312 1.42 -0.31 11.96
CA SER A 312 1.33 0.23 13.32
C SER A 312 1.42 1.75 13.32
N ALA A 313 2.17 2.35 12.40
CA ALA A 313 2.26 3.79 12.26
C ALA A 313 0.94 4.42 11.79
N GLU A 314 0.24 3.80 10.83
CA GLU A 314 -1.10 4.20 10.43
C GLU A 314 -2.10 4.07 11.60
N VAL A 315 -2.05 2.96 12.34
CA VAL A 315 -2.89 2.73 13.51
C VAL A 315 -2.66 3.80 14.57
N LEU A 316 -1.41 4.14 14.89
CA LEU A 316 -1.09 5.21 15.83
C LEU A 316 -1.74 6.54 15.43
N VAL A 317 -1.64 6.92 14.15
CA VAL A 317 -2.24 8.15 13.63
C VAL A 317 -3.75 8.14 13.77
N GLN A 318 -4.41 7.05 13.36
CA GLN A 318 -5.86 6.93 13.47
C GLN A 318 -6.33 6.94 14.93
N THR A 319 -5.59 6.29 15.84
CA THR A 319 -5.88 6.30 17.27
C THR A 319 -5.73 7.70 17.86
N ILE A 320 -4.71 8.47 17.45
CA ILE A 320 -4.55 9.86 17.90
C ILE A 320 -5.70 10.74 17.43
N LEU A 321 -6.06 10.68 16.14
CA LEU A 321 -7.20 11.44 15.62
C LEU A 321 -8.48 11.10 16.38
N SER A 322 -8.74 9.81 16.59
CA SER A 322 -9.90 9.32 17.35
C SER A 322 -9.88 9.82 18.80
N ALA A 323 -8.74 9.77 19.47
CA ALA A 323 -8.60 10.22 20.86
C ALA A 323 -8.78 11.73 21.00
N LEU A 324 -8.42 12.48 19.96
CA LEU A 324 -8.64 13.91 19.86
C LEU A 324 -10.07 14.29 19.45
N GLU A 325 -10.96 13.30 19.30
CA GLU A 325 -12.32 13.45 18.77
C GLU A 325 -12.36 14.14 17.39
N ILE A 326 -11.28 13.97 16.62
CA ILE A 326 -11.19 14.40 15.23
C ILE A 326 -11.69 13.23 14.40
N ASP A 327 -13.02 13.15 14.31
CA ASP A 327 -13.69 12.10 13.57
C ASP A 327 -13.27 12.11 12.10
N SER A 328 -12.95 10.94 11.55
CA SER A 328 -12.98 10.71 10.09
C SER A 328 -14.37 11.00 9.51
N ALA A 329 -15.41 10.98 10.37
CA ALA A 329 -16.79 11.37 10.09
C ALA A 329 -17.08 12.87 10.22
N ASP A 330 -16.21 13.70 10.81
CA ASP A 330 -16.35 15.17 10.73
C ASP A 330 -15.95 15.69 9.34
N ALA A 331 -15.43 14.82 8.47
CA ALA A 331 -15.46 14.99 7.02
C ALA A 331 -16.89 14.99 6.43
N ALA A 332 -17.93 14.60 7.19
CA ALA A 332 -19.33 14.63 6.76
C ALA A 332 -20.13 15.85 7.30
N SER A 333 -19.59 16.63 8.25
CA SER A 333 -20.27 17.81 8.81
C SER A 333 -19.42 19.08 8.91
N ALA A 334 -18.10 18.98 8.76
CA ALA A 334 -17.18 20.12 8.76
C ALA A 334 -16.24 20.09 7.55
N ASP A 335 -16.79 19.83 6.35
CA ASP A 335 -16.29 20.52 5.17
C ASP A 335 -17.37 20.68 4.09
N SER A 336 -18.27 21.61 4.37
CA SER A 336 -18.93 22.39 3.34
C SER A 336 -17.96 23.39 2.67
N THR A 337 -16.64 23.24 2.80
CA THR A 337 -15.72 23.94 1.91
C THR A 337 -15.45 23.06 0.69
N THR A 338 -16.11 23.44 -0.40
CA THR A 338 -15.47 23.41 -1.72
C THR A 338 -13.98 23.71 -1.55
N THR A 339 -13.09 22.82 -2.02
CA THR A 339 -11.66 23.13 -2.10
C THR A 339 -11.53 24.54 -2.71
N ALA A 340 -10.97 25.49 -1.96
CA ALA A 340 -10.88 26.86 -2.41
C ALA A 340 -9.84 26.91 -3.54
N PHE A 341 -10.33 27.13 -4.77
CA PHE A 341 -9.47 27.34 -5.91
C PHE A 341 -8.63 28.63 -5.71
N PRO A 342 -7.37 28.69 -6.19
CA PRO A 342 -6.73 27.74 -7.09
C PRO A 342 -6.31 26.42 -6.45
N VAL A 343 -6.42 25.32 -7.18
CA VAL A 343 -5.86 24.01 -6.77
C VAL A 343 -4.67 23.67 -7.64
N THR A 344 -3.59 23.17 -7.04
CA THR A 344 -2.44 22.65 -7.80
C THR A 344 -2.42 21.14 -7.66
N VAL A 345 -2.31 20.44 -8.79
CA VAL A 345 -2.36 18.98 -8.84
C VAL A 345 -1.14 18.47 -9.61
N GLU A 346 -0.42 17.54 -9.01
CA GLU A 346 0.70 16.84 -9.66
C GLU A 346 0.22 15.61 -10.45
N HIS A 347 0.85 15.38 -11.59
CA HIS A 347 0.60 14.26 -12.50
C HIS A 347 1.87 13.95 -13.31
N GLN A 348 1.82 12.98 -14.22
CA GLN A 348 2.97 12.47 -14.98
C GLN A 348 3.83 13.55 -15.68
N PHE A 349 3.22 14.64 -16.17
CA PHE A 349 3.93 15.74 -16.87
C PHE A 349 4.24 16.96 -15.97
N GLY A 350 4.24 16.81 -14.65
CA GLY A 350 4.50 17.88 -13.68
C GLY A 350 3.23 18.34 -12.95
N ALA A 351 3.15 19.63 -12.60
CA ALA A 351 2.04 20.18 -11.85
C ALA A 351 1.18 21.12 -12.72
N ILE A 352 -0.14 21.05 -12.57
CA ILE A 352 -1.09 22.01 -13.14
C ILE A 352 -1.76 22.81 -12.04
N THR A 353 -2.01 24.09 -12.30
CA THR A 353 -2.84 24.93 -11.44
C THR A 353 -4.18 25.19 -12.11
N ILE A 354 -5.25 24.82 -11.42
CA ILE A 354 -6.63 25.05 -11.85
C ILE A 354 -7.13 26.26 -11.04
N PRO A 355 -7.39 27.41 -11.69
CA PRO A 355 -7.57 28.68 -10.98
C PRO A 355 -8.94 28.85 -10.32
N THR A 356 -9.96 28.16 -10.84
CA THR A 356 -11.37 28.25 -10.41
C THR A 356 -12.06 26.91 -10.61
N ALA A 357 -13.19 26.70 -9.91
CA ALA A 357 -14.00 25.49 -10.08
C ALA A 357 -14.38 25.27 -11.54
N PRO A 358 -13.94 24.15 -12.18
CA PRO A 358 -14.22 23.88 -13.58
C PRO A 358 -15.71 23.83 -13.87
N GLN A 359 -16.15 24.50 -14.93
CA GLN A 359 -17.53 24.53 -15.41
C GLN A 359 -17.67 23.85 -16.78
N ARG A 360 -16.57 23.70 -17.53
CA ARG A 360 -16.52 23.17 -18.89
C ARG A 360 -15.44 22.09 -18.98
N VAL A 361 -15.74 20.95 -18.36
CA VAL A 361 -14.83 19.80 -18.32
C VAL A 361 -14.95 18.98 -19.61
N VAL A 362 -13.83 18.70 -20.26
CA VAL A 362 -13.74 17.74 -21.37
C VAL A 362 -13.05 16.47 -20.89
N SER A 363 -13.71 15.32 -21.07
CA SER A 363 -13.20 14.00 -20.70
C SER A 363 -12.60 13.29 -21.91
N LEU A 364 -11.28 13.11 -21.93
CA LEU A 364 -10.52 12.51 -23.03
C LEU A 364 -9.99 11.10 -22.73
N GLY A 365 -9.96 10.67 -21.47
CA GLY A 365 -9.65 9.28 -21.15
C GLY A 365 -10.80 8.35 -21.50
N TYR A 366 -10.48 7.06 -21.63
CA TYR A 366 -11.47 6.04 -22.00
C TYR A 366 -12.46 5.72 -20.88
N SER A 367 -12.09 5.95 -19.61
CA SER A 367 -12.92 5.74 -18.42
C SER A 367 -13.15 7.00 -17.59
N ASP A 368 -12.52 8.12 -17.91
CA ASP A 368 -12.50 9.35 -17.09
C ASP A 368 -13.90 9.92 -16.80
N GLN A 369 -14.87 9.74 -17.69
CA GLN A 369 -16.23 10.27 -17.53
C GLN A 369 -16.95 9.69 -16.30
N ASP A 370 -16.62 8.46 -15.91
CA ASP A 370 -17.30 7.76 -14.83
C ASP A 370 -17.00 8.41 -13.46
N PRO A 371 -15.74 8.61 -13.04
CA PRO A 371 -15.43 9.35 -11.81
C PRO A 371 -15.86 10.82 -11.89
N ILE A 372 -15.78 11.48 -13.06
CA ILE A 372 -16.24 12.88 -13.19
C ILE A 372 -17.75 12.98 -12.88
N LEU A 373 -18.56 12.08 -13.44
CA LEU A 373 -20.01 12.02 -13.21
C LEU A 373 -20.35 11.55 -11.80
N ALA A 374 -19.61 10.59 -11.25
CA ALA A 374 -19.80 10.13 -9.87
C ALA A 374 -19.59 11.27 -8.86
N LEU A 375 -18.66 12.18 -9.15
CA LEU A 375 -18.40 13.41 -8.40
C LEU A 375 -19.44 14.52 -8.65
N GLY A 376 -20.44 14.27 -9.49
CA GLY A 376 -21.52 15.21 -9.78
C GLY A 376 -21.12 16.34 -10.71
N VAL A 377 -20.06 16.16 -11.51
CA VAL A 377 -19.69 17.09 -12.58
C VAL A 377 -20.12 16.49 -13.91
N GLN A 378 -20.81 17.25 -14.75
CA GLN A 378 -21.18 16.81 -16.09
C GLN A 378 -20.15 17.32 -17.12
N PRO A 379 -19.42 16.44 -17.83
CA PRO A 379 -18.56 16.87 -18.92
C PRO A 379 -19.36 17.52 -20.06
N VAL A 380 -18.79 18.52 -20.72
CA VAL A 380 -19.35 19.06 -21.97
C VAL A 380 -19.11 18.12 -23.16
N ALA A 381 -18.09 17.26 -23.04
CA ALA A 381 -17.78 16.23 -24.00
C ALA A 381 -17.07 15.04 -23.36
N VAL A 382 -17.25 13.87 -23.97
CA VAL A 382 -16.72 12.57 -23.54
C VAL A 382 -16.13 11.83 -24.72
N ARG A 383 -15.00 11.17 -24.53
CA ARG A 383 -14.38 10.34 -25.57
C ARG A 383 -15.19 9.08 -25.80
N TYR A 384 -15.46 8.77 -27.07
CA TYR A 384 -15.98 7.47 -27.44
C TYR A 384 -14.90 6.39 -27.25
N TRP A 385 -15.28 5.25 -26.67
CA TRP A 385 -14.40 4.09 -26.55
C TRP A 385 -14.91 2.91 -27.40
N PHE A 386 -16.00 2.27 -26.99
CA PHE A 386 -16.59 1.14 -27.68
C PHE A 386 -18.09 1.04 -27.38
N GLY A 387 -18.81 0.26 -28.16
CA GLY A 387 -20.25 0.07 -27.98
C GLY A 387 -21.08 0.97 -28.88
N ASP A 388 -22.18 1.49 -28.36
CA ASP A 388 -23.04 2.40 -29.12
C ASP A 388 -22.36 3.77 -29.24
N ALA A 389 -22.01 4.17 -30.46
CA ALA A 389 -21.33 5.43 -30.74
C ALA A 389 -22.21 6.66 -30.46
N ASP A 390 -23.53 6.48 -30.38
CA ASP A 390 -24.47 7.55 -30.05
C ASP A 390 -24.74 7.62 -28.53
N ALA A 391 -24.26 6.66 -27.74
CA ALA A 391 -24.38 6.70 -26.29
C ALA A 391 -23.34 7.64 -25.67
N GLN A 392 -23.79 8.60 -24.87
CA GLN A 392 -22.91 9.57 -24.20
C GLN A 392 -22.13 8.92 -23.07
N VAL A 393 -22.79 8.07 -22.29
CA VAL A 393 -22.23 7.42 -21.11
C VAL A 393 -22.79 6.01 -21.02
N TRP A 394 -22.16 5.17 -20.21
CA TRP A 394 -22.63 3.81 -19.99
C TRP A 394 -23.94 3.78 -19.18
N PRO A 395 -24.74 2.70 -19.26
CA PRO A 395 -26.04 2.62 -18.59
C PRO A 395 -26.03 2.87 -17.08
N TRP A 396 -24.91 2.59 -16.40
CA TRP A 396 -24.74 2.81 -14.96
C TRP A 396 -24.49 4.27 -14.58
N ALA A 397 -24.22 5.15 -15.55
CA ALA A 397 -24.01 6.58 -15.34
C ALA A 397 -25.12 7.44 -15.96
N ALA A 398 -26.11 6.82 -16.63
CA ALA A 398 -27.17 7.54 -17.34
C ALA A 398 -28.05 8.40 -16.41
N ASP A 399 -28.25 7.97 -15.16
CA ASP A 399 -29.01 8.70 -14.14
C ASP A 399 -28.25 9.90 -13.54
N LYS A 400 -26.95 10.00 -13.83
CA LYS A 400 -26.08 11.12 -13.39
C LYS A 400 -26.05 12.29 -14.38
N LEU A 401 -26.62 12.11 -15.57
CA LEU A 401 -26.73 13.17 -16.56
C LEU A 401 -27.84 14.16 -16.18
N THR A 402 -27.52 15.44 -16.27
CA THR A 402 -28.43 16.58 -16.05
C THR A 402 -28.97 17.12 -17.38
N ASP A 403 -29.53 18.33 -17.38
CA ASP A 403 -30.05 18.96 -18.59
C ASP A 403 -28.92 19.29 -19.59
N GLY A 404 -29.07 18.78 -20.82
CA GLY A 404 -28.04 18.83 -21.85
C GLY A 404 -27.19 17.56 -21.86
N GLN A 405 -26.76 17.14 -23.05
CA GLN A 405 -26.01 15.89 -23.23
C GLN A 405 -24.55 16.20 -23.56
N PRO A 406 -23.57 15.49 -22.99
CA PRO A 406 -22.18 15.61 -23.43
C PRO A 406 -22.05 15.30 -24.92
N GLN A 407 -21.24 16.07 -25.63
CA GLN A 407 -20.87 15.72 -27.00
C GLN A 407 -19.97 14.48 -26.99
N VAL A 408 -20.31 13.48 -27.79
CA VAL A 408 -19.44 12.31 -27.99
C VAL A 408 -18.33 12.66 -28.98
N LEU A 409 -17.08 12.54 -28.53
CA LEU A 409 -15.89 12.73 -29.36
C LEU A 409 -15.48 11.38 -29.94
N ASN A 410 -15.92 11.11 -31.16
CA ASN A 410 -15.52 9.93 -31.91
C ASN A 410 -14.19 10.18 -32.63
N MET A 411 -13.11 9.72 -32.01
CA MET A 411 -11.74 9.85 -32.50
C MET A 411 -11.11 8.45 -32.53
N PRO A 412 -10.23 8.15 -33.49
CA PRO A 412 -9.51 6.89 -33.50
C PRO A 412 -8.76 6.63 -32.17
N PHE A 413 -8.52 5.35 -31.87
CA PHE A 413 -7.77 4.96 -30.68
C PHE A 413 -6.36 5.58 -30.73
N GLY A 414 -5.98 6.26 -29.66
CA GLY A 414 -4.68 6.92 -29.55
C GLY A 414 -4.55 8.22 -30.34
N GLU A 415 -5.62 8.70 -30.99
CA GLU A 415 -5.62 9.99 -31.70
C GLU A 415 -6.45 11.04 -30.97
N LEU A 416 -6.10 12.32 -31.14
CA LEU A 416 -6.79 13.47 -30.60
C LEU A 416 -7.10 14.51 -31.70
N ASN A 417 -8.30 15.08 -31.65
CA ASN A 417 -8.71 16.18 -32.52
C ASN A 417 -8.68 17.49 -31.75
N PHE A 418 -7.52 18.15 -31.73
CA PHE A 418 -7.29 19.39 -30.98
C PHE A 418 -8.22 20.54 -31.39
N GLU A 419 -8.56 20.66 -32.68
CA GLU A 419 -9.49 21.70 -33.16
C GLU A 419 -10.89 21.51 -32.56
N THR A 420 -11.37 20.26 -32.52
CA THR A 420 -12.67 19.93 -31.93
C THR A 420 -12.65 20.17 -30.42
N ILE A 421 -11.55 19.79 -29.74
CA ILE A 421 -11.38 20.01 -28.29
C ILE A 421 -11.35 21.52 -27.99
N ALA A 422 -10.60 22.30 -28.76
CA ALA A 422 -10.53 23.76 -28.59
C ALA A 422 -11.87 24.45 -28.87
N ALA A 423 -12.64 23.98 -29.84
CA ALA A 423 -13.97 24.52 -30.17
C ALA A 423 -14.98 24.34 -29.02
N LEU A 424 -14.76 23.37 -28.13
CA LEU A 424 -15.56 23.19 -26.92
C LEU A 424 -15.23 24.20 -25.83
N GLN A 425 -14.17 24.99 -25.97
CA GLN A 425 -13.75 26.00 -24.98
C GLN A 425 -13.70 25.43 -23.56
N PRO A 426 -12.93 24.35 -23.30
CA PRO A 426 -12.82 23.78 -21.97
C PRO A 426 -12.14 24.75 -21.00
N ASP A 427 -12.50 24.66 -19.72
CA ASP A 427 -11.74 25.26 -18.62
C ASP A 427 -10.95 24.23 -17.81
N LEU A 428 -11.17 22.94 -18.08
CA LEU A 428 -10.35 21.81 -17.66
C LEU A 428 -10.46 20.67 -18.68
N ILE A 429 -9.33 20.08 -19.05
CA ILE A 429 -9.26 18.85 -19.85
C ILE A 429 -8.78 17.74 -18.92
N ILE A 430 -9.51 16.64 -18.86
CA ILE A 430 -9.14 15.44 -18.09
C ILE A 430 -8.77 14.34 -19.08
N ALA A 431 -7.52 13.90 -19.03
CA ALA A 431 -6.90 12.93 -19.92
C ALA A 431 -6.14 11.85 -19.11
N VAL A 432 -6.70 11.47 -17.97
CA VAL A 432 -6.08 10.59 -16.98
C VAL A 432 -5.92 9.17 -17.51
N SER A 433 -6.94 8.64 -18.18
CA SER A 433 -6.90 7.34 -18.85
C SER A 433 -6.77 7.45 -20.38
N ALA A 434 -6.16 8.52 -20.89
CA ALA A 434 -6.04 8.79 -22.33
C ALA A 434 -4.74 8.28 -22.96
N GLY A 435 -3.68 8.10 -22.14
CA GLY A 435 -2.35 7.66 -22.60
C GLY A 435 -1.64 8.63 -23.54
N ILE A 436 -1.84 9.93 -23.32
CA ILE A 436 -1.26 11.01 -24.14
C ILE A 436 0.27 11.06 -24.01
N ASP A 437 0.95 11.50 -25.06
CA ASP A 437 2.40 11.78 -25.03
C ASP A 437 2.73 13.24 -24.67
N ASP A 438 4.04 13.56 -24.57
CA ASP A 438 4.52 14.91 -24.22
C ASP A 438 4.00 15.98 -25.19
N ALA A 439 4.00 15.71 -26.50
CA ALA A 439 3.60 16.69 -27.52
C ALA A 439 2.09 16.93 -27.52
N GLU A 440 1.31 15.87 -27.30
CA GLU A 440 -0.13 15.95 -27.10
C GLU A 440 -0.47 16.73 -25.83
N TYR A 441 0.21 16.45 -24.71
CA TYR A 441 0.04 17.18 -23.45
C TYR A 441 0.36 18.67 -23.60
N GLU A 442 1.48 19.02 -24.24
CA GLU A 442 1.86 20.41 -24.52
C GLU A 442 0.79 21.13 -25.35
N THR A 443 0.22 20.45 -26.35
CA THR A 443 -0.81 21.01 -27.22
C THR A 443 -2.14 21.21 -26.48
N LEU A 444 -2.58 20.23 -25.69
CA LEU A 444 -3.79 20.35 -24.85
C LEU A 444 -3.65 21.44 -23.80
N SER A 445 -2.46 21.58 -23.21
CA SER A 445 -2.14 22.61 -22.21
C SER A 445 -2.20 24.04 -22.76
N GLN A 446 -2.08 24.21 -24.09
CA GLN A 446 -2.33 25.51 -24.75
C GLN A 446 -3.83 25.82 -24.90
N ILE A 447 -4.70 24.81 -24.84
CA ILE A 447 -6.15 24.96 -24.93
C ILE A 447 -6.74 25.27 -23.55
N ALA A 448 -6.41 24.47 -22.53
CA ALA A 448 -6.86 24.63 -21.15
C ALA A 448 -5.94 23.85 -20.19
N PRO A 449 -6.00 24.09 -18.86
CA PRO A 449 -5.36 23.20 -17.88
C PRO A 449 -5.71 21.74 -18.17
N THR A 450 -4.69 20.89 -18.29
CA THR A 450 -4.85 19.50 -18.74
C THR A 450 -4.34 18.55 -17.68
N LEU A 451 -5.22 17.73 -17.11
CA LEU A 451 -4.87 16.73 -16.12
C LEU A 451 -4.54 15.41 -16.82
N ALA A 452 -3.28 14.97 -16.74
CA ALA A 452 -2.82 13.68 -17.25
C ALA A 452 -2.82 12.59 -16.16
N GLN A 453 -2.39 11.38 -16.51
CA GLN A 453 -2.31 10.24 -15.60
C GLN A 453 -1.43 10.51 -14.35
N PRO A 454 -1.66 9.82 -13.22
CA PRO A 454 -0.79 9.93 -12.04
C PRO A 454 0.66 9.52 -12.35
N SER A 455 1.61 10.17 -11.70
CA SER A 455 3.04 9.85 -11.82
C SER A 455 3.35 8.45 -11.28
N GLY A 456 4.39 7.81 -11.82
CA GLY A 456 4.89 6.53 -11.30
C GLY A 456 4.16 5.29 -11.83
N TYR A 457 3.23 5.46 -12.77
CA TYR A 457 2.52 4.37 -13.42
C TYR A 457 2.81 4.32 -14.92
N VAL A 458 2.82 3.11 -15.49
CA VAL A 458 2.81 2.93 -16.95
C VAL A 458 1.48 3.43 -17.53
N ASN A 459 1.48 3.78 -18.81
CA ASN A 459 0.26 4.21 -19.50
C ASN A 459 -0.86 3.17 -19.32
N PHE A 460 -2.04 3.65 -18.93
CA PHE A 460 -3.22 2.81 -18.63
C PHE A 460 -3.05 1.83 -17.44
N GLY A 461 -1.98 1.97 -16.65
CA GLY A 461 -1.66 1.08 -15.52
C GLY A 461 -1.96 1.65 -14.14
N ALA A 462 -2.37 2.92 -14.06
CA ALA A 462 -2.74 3.57 -12.80
C ALA A 462 -3.98 2.90 -12.19
N PRO A 463 -4.02 2.61 -10.87
CA PRO A 463 -5.22 2.10 -10.21
C PRO A 463 -6.39 3.08 -10.32
N TRP A 464 -7.62 2.57 -10.41
CA TRP A 464 -8.82 3.40 -10.54
C TRP A 464 -9.01 4.33 -9.32
N GLN A 465 -8.53 3.91 -8.14
CA GLN A 465 -8.52 4.69 -6.90
C GLN A 465 -7.71 5.97 -7.09
N GLU A 466 -6.47 5.83 -7.58
CA GLU A 466 -5.57 6.95 -7.82
C GLU A 466 -6.08 7.88 -8.91
N GLN A 467 -6.65 7.32 -9.98
CA GLN A 467 -7.30 8.11 -11.03
C GLN A 467 -8.48 8.92 -10.47
N THR A 468 -9.35 8.28 -9.67
CA THR A 468 -10.53 8.92 -9.07
C THR A 468 -10.14 10.02 -8.09
N ARG A 469 -9.13 9.77 -7.23
CA ARG A 469 -8.60 10.77 -6.30
C ARG A 469 -7.96 11.95 -7.03
N LEU A 470 -7.18 11.68 -8.08
CA LEU A 470 -6.55 12.70 -8.89
C LEU A 470 -7.59 13.61 -9.58
N ILE A 471 -8.60 13.01 -10.20
CA ILE A 471 -9.75 13.71 -10.80
C ILE A 471 -10.51 14.49 -9.72
N GLY A 472 -10.74 13.89 -8.56
CA GLY A 472 -11.37 14.51 -7.40
C GLY A 472 -10.67 15.80 -6.96
N ARG A 473 -9.35 15.77 -6.81
CA ARG A 473 -8.55 16.96 -6.48
C ARG A 473 -8.70 18.04 -7.53
N ALA A 474 -8.59 17.69 -8.81
CA ALA A 474 -8.71 18.64 -9.91
C ALA A 474 -10.10 19.32 -10.00
N LEU A 475 -11.15 18.59 -9.62
CA LEU A 475 -12.52 19.11 -9.59
C LEU A 475 -12.88 19.84 -8.29
N GLY A 476 -11.96 19.96 -7.32
CA GLY A 476 -12.22 20.55 -6.00
C GLY A 476 -13.18 19.70 -5.14
N LYS A 477 -13.11 18.37 -5.33
CA LYS A 477 -13.99 17.35 -4.76
C LYS A 477 -13.20 16.19 -4.15
N ALA A 478 -12.02 16.47 -3.61
CA ALA A 478 -11.13 15.46 -3.05
C ALA A 478 -11.80 14.58 -1.99
N ALA A 479 -12.55 15.19 -1.06
CA ALA A 479 -13.30 14.46 -0.03
C ALA A 479 -14.37 13.52 -0.63
N GLN A 480 -15.13 13.99 -1.62
CA GLN A 480 -16.13 13.16 -2.30
C GLN A 480 -15.47 12.01 -3.07
N ALA A 481 -14.31 12.24 -3.67
CA ALA A 481 -13.56 11.20 -4.36
C ALA A 481 -13.04 10.12 -3.40
N ASN A 482 -12.47 10.52 -2.27
CA ASN A 482 -12.05 9.56 -1.23
C ASN A 482 -13.24 8.74 -0.73
N ALA A 483 -14.36 9.39 -0.40
CA ALA A 483 -15.56 8.69 0.07
C ALA A 483 -16.11 7.68 -0.95
N LEU A 484 -16.11 8.02 -2.25
CA LEU A 484 -16.52 7.10 -3.31
C LEU A 484 -15.55 5.93 -3.48
N VAL A 485 -14.24 6.18 -3.32
CA VAL A 485 -13.22 5.14 -3.35
C VAL A 485 -13.45 4.18 -2.18
N ASP A 486 -13.54 4.70 -0.97
CA ASP A 486 -13.70 3.90 0.25
C ASP A 486 -15.00 3.09 0.24
N GLN A 487 -16.11 3.69 -0.24
CA GLN A 487 -17.37 2.98 -0.41
C GLN A 487 -17.26 1.80 -1.38
N THR A 488 -16.48 1.96 -2.46
CA THR A 488 -16.29 0.91 -3.46
C THR A 488 -15.35 -0.18 -2.96
N GLU A 489 -14.30 0.19 -2.21
CA GLU A 489 -13.41 -0.77 -1.53
C GLU A 489 -14.16 -1.60 -0.49
N ALA A 490 -14.97 -0.96 0.36
CA ALA A 490 -15.85 -1.67 1.29
C ALA A 490 -16.78 -2.66 0.57
N ARG A 491 -17.24 -2.32 -0.64
CA ARG A 491 -18.03 -3.23 -1.46
C ARG A 491 -17.22 -4.43 -1.96
N PHE A 492 -15.94 -4.24 -2.31
CA PHE A 492 -15.05 -5.37 -2.61
C PHE A 492 -14.91 -6.29 -1.40
N ASP A 493 -14.74 -5.73 -0.20
CA ASP A 493 -14.64 -6.50 1.05
C ASP A 493 -15.89 -7.33 1.33
N GLU A 494 -17.07 -6.73 1.19
CA GLU A 494 -18.34 -7.43 1.32
C GLU A 494 -18.46 -8.60 0.32
N VAL A 495 -18.03 -8.39 -0.93
CA VAL A 495 -18.08 -9.43 -1.96
C VAL A 495 -17.07 -10.53 -1.66
N ARG A 496 -15.86 -10.20 -1.20
CA ARG A 496 -14.86 -11.19 -0.77
C ARG A 496 -15.38 -12.05 0.38
N ALA A 497 -15.93 -11.40 1.41
CA ALA A 497 -16.50 -12.09 2.57
C ALA A 497 -17.67 -13.01 2.19
N ALA A 498 -18.51 -12.59 1.24
CA ALA A 498 -19.62 -13.40 0.74
C ALA A 498 -19.18 -14.54 -0.20
N ASN A 499 -17.96 -14.48 -0.75
CA ASN A 499 -17.45 -15.43 -1.75
C ASN A 499 -16.04 -15.93 -1.39
N PRO A 500 -15.88 -16.66 -0.27
CA PRO A 500 -14.56 -17.14 0.17
C PRO A 500 -13.86 -18.05 -0.85
N SER A 501 -14.61 -18.67 -1.76
CA SER A 501 -14.06 -19.47 -2.86
C SER A 501 -13.25 -18.68 -3.89
N PHE A 502 -13.31 -17.35 -3.88
CA PHE A 502 -12.49 -16.52 -4.77
C PHE A 502 -11.04 -16.46 -4.31
N ALA A 503 -10.78 -16.54 -3.00
CA ALA A 503 -9.45 -16.47 -2.44
C ALA A 503 -8.54 -17.57 -3.02
N GLY A 504 -7.50 -17.17 -3.74
CA GLY A 504 -6.54 -18.09 -4.36
C GLY A 504 -7.03 -18.78 -5.64
N ALA A 505 -8.30 -18.59 -6.05
CA ALA A 505 -8.80 -19.11 -7.31
C ALA A 505 -8.19 -18.32 -8.48
N THR A 506 -7.91 -18.98 -9.61
CA THR A 506 -7.30 -18.31 -10.75
C THR A 506 -8.35 -17.68 -11.67
N ALA A 507 -8.10 -16.45 -12.13
CA ALA A 507 -8.96 -15.78 -13.10
C ALA A 507 -8.16 -14.81 -13.99
N ALA A 508 -8.53 -14.76 -15.26
CA ALA A 508 -7.94 -13.89 -16.27
C ALA A 508 -9.05 -13.26 -17.13
N ILE A 509 -8.87 -11.98 -17.49
CA ILE A 509 -9.73 -11.33 -18.47
C ILE A 509 -9.02 -11.28 -19.82
N VAL A 510 -9.69 -11.84 -20.82
CA VAL A 510 -9.25 -11.87 -22.21
C VAL A 510 -10.28 -11.21 -23.12
N ALA A 511 -9.82 -10.50 -24.15
CA ALA A 511 -10.66 -9.88 -25.15
C ALA A 511 -10.10 -10.16 -26.55
N PRO A 512 -10.94 -10.24 -27.61
CA PRO A 512 -10.44 -10.35 -28.98
C PRO A 512 -9.70 -9.07 -29.38
N ALA A 513 -8.53 -9.19 -30.02
CA ALA A 513 -7.69 -8.06 -30.46
C ALA A 513 -7.70 -7.85 -32.00
N GLY A 514 -8.55 -8.57 -32.74
CA GLY A 514 -8.54 -8.61 -34.20
C GLY A 514 -7.63 -9.73 -34.76
N GLU A 515 -7.75 -10.06 -36.06
CA GLU A 515 -6.93 -11.07 -36.77
C GLU A 515 -6.59 -12.38 -36.01
N GLY A 516 -7.54 -12.92 -35.23
CA GLY A 516 -7.31 -14.16 -34.45
C GLY A 516 -6.39 -13.99 -33.24
N GLN A 517 -6.04 -12.75 -32.88
CA GLN A 517 -5.29 -12.42 -31.68
C GLN A 517 -6.22 -12.22 -30.47
N ILE A 518 -5.68 -12.53 -29.29
CA ILE A 518 -6.34 -12.35 -28.01
C ILE A 518 -5.52 -11.34 -27.20
N PHE A 519 -6.17 -10.28 -26.76
CA PHE A 519 -5.67 -9.36 -25.76
C PHE A 519 -5.85 -9.97 -24.37
N PHE A 520 -4.81 -9.93 -23.57
CA PHE A 520 -4.82 -10.36 -22.18
C PHE A 520 -4.56 -9.15 -21.27
N SER A 521 -5.36 -9.02 -20.22
CA SER A 521 -5.13 -7.99 -19.19
C SER A 521 -4.04 -8.44 -18.23
N GLY A 522 -2.83 -7.89 -18.41
CA GLY A 522 -1.70 -8.11 -17.50
C GLY A 522 -1.94 -7.57 -16.09
N PRO A 523 -1.04 -7.86 -15.13
CA PRO A 523 -1.26 -7.62 -13.70
C PRO A 523 -1.50 -6.16 -13.33
N GLN A 524 -0.96 -5.22 -14.11
CA GLN A 524 -1.13 -3.78 -13.86
C GLN A 524 -2.42 -3.21 -14.47
N HIS A 525 -3.11 -3.95 -15.35
CA HIS A 525 -4.30 -3.48 -16.03
C HIS A 525 -5.50 -3.49 -15.07
N GLU A 526 -6.30 -2.41 -15.06
CA GLU A 526 -7.50 -2.26 -14.20
C GLU A 526 -8.43 -3.47 -14.17
N ARG A 527 -8.70 -4.09 -15.32
CA ARG A 527 -9.54 -5.31 -15.42
C ARG A 527 -8.96 -6.46 -14.60
N GLN A 528 -7.64 -6.64 -14.63
CA GLN A 528 -7.00 -7.68 -13.84
C GLN A 528 -6.93 -7.30 -12.36
N ARG A 529 -6.66 -6.02 -12.06
CA ARG A 529 -6.70 -5.49 -10.69
C ARG A 529 -8.07 -5.73 -10.03
N PHE A 530 -9.17 -5.53 -10.77
CA PHE A 530 -10.52 -5.83 -10.30
C PHE A 530 -10.67 -7.29 -9.83
N LEU A 531 -10.15 -8.24 -10.61
CA LEU A 531 -10.19 -9.66 -10.22
C LEU A 531 -9.31 -9.93 -9.00
N THR A 532 -8.11 -9.36 -8.94
CA THR A 532 -7.20 -9.58 -7.80
C THR A 532 -7.73 -8.95 -6.52
N THR A 533 -8.39 -7.79 -6.60
CA THR A 533 -9.06 -7.17 -5.46
C THR A 533 -10.22 -8.03 -4.94
N LEU A 534 -10.87 -8.81 -5.80
CA LEU A 534 -11.88 -9.82 -5.40
C LEU A 534 -11.27 -11.10 -4.80
N GLY A 535 -9.94 -11.21 -4.72
CA GLY A 535 -9.23 -12.36 -4.14
C GLY A 535 -8.73 -13.39 -5.15
N PHE A 536 -8.99 -13.21 -6.45
CA PHE A 536 -8.47 -14.10 -7.48
C PHE A 536 -6.96 -13.89 -7.71
N VAL A 537 -6.29 -14.92 -8.21
CA VAL A 537 -4.88 -14.88 -8.60
C VAL A 537 -4.78 -14.92 -10.12
N LEU A 538 -3.86 -14.14 -10.69
CA LEU A 538 -3.61 -14.19 -12.12
C LEU A 538 -2.87 -15.49 -12.48
N PRO A 539 -3.33 -16.29 -13.47
CA PRO A 539 -2.59 -17.47 -13.93
C PRO A 539 -1.17 -17.10 -14.36
N THR A 540 -0.16 -17.74 -13.77
CA THR A 540 1.25 -17.44 -14.03
C THR A 540 1.67 -17.83 -15.44
N GLU A 541 0.93 -18.70 -16.13
CA GLU A 541 1.20 -19.08 -17.52
C GLU A 541 0.86 -17.97 -18.54
N LEU A 542 0.19 -16.91 -18.10
CA LEU A 542 -0.22 -15.79 -18.94
C LEU A 542 0.60 -14.50 -18.73
N VAL A 543 1.51 -14.48 -17.76
CA VAL A 543 2.31 -13.31 -17.36
C VAL A 543 3.70 -13.34 -17.96
#